data_AF-A0A7Y6PWF2-F1
#
_entry.id   AF-A0A7Y6PWF2-F1
#
_cell.length_a   1.000
_cell.length_b   1.000
_cell.length_c   1.000
_cell.angle_alpha   90.00
_cell.angle_beta   90.00
_cell.angle_gamma   90.00
#
_symmetry.space_group_name_H-M   'P 1'
#
loop_
_entity.id
_entity.type
_entity.pdbx_description
1 polymer ?
#
loop_
_entity_poly.entity_id
_entity_poly.type
_entity_poly.pdbx_seq_one_letter_code
_entity_poly.pdbx_strand_id
1 'polypeptide(L)'
;MPSPANTRQLLDDYDGVLLDIYGVILDASGLLPGAAELVAELERRKKPYAFVTNDASRSTATYAGRFASLGLDVSPDRFVTSGSLLPGYIHTTSLVGARIGVLGTEDSAAFVRAGGGIVVPIVRGCEIDALAVCDDAGFAFLDGLEWALSAVVRAVDDGRRPALVLPNPDLVYPKGGGELGFTAGTMALMIEAALARRFPTMNLRFEHLGKPQPNLFLQASAQLGIVPERLVMIGDQLETDIAGARAAG
;
A
#
# COMPACT_ATOMS: atom_id res chain seq x y z
N MET A 1 -28.22 2.56 -19.71
CA MET A 1 -27.70 2.69 -18.33
C MET A 1 -27.69 1.31 -17.72
N PRO A 2 -26.61 0.85 -17.08
CA PRO A 2 -26.66 -0.39 -16.32
C PRO A 2 -27.80 -0.28 -15.30
N SER A 3 -28.64 -1.31 -15.20
CA SER A 3 -29.65 -1.38 -14.14
C SER A 3 -28.93 -1.39 -12.79
N PRO A 4 -29.48 -0.76 -11.73
CA PRO A 4 -28.90 -0.90 -10.41
C PRO A 4 -28.87 -2.40 -10.05
N ALA A 5 -27.66 -2.98 -10.02
CA ALA A 5 -27.47 -4.34 -9.56
C ALA A 5 -27.80 -4.35 -8.07
N ASN A 6 -28.73 -5.21 -7.64
CA ASN A 6 -28.87 -5.48 -6.22
C ASN A 6 -27.64 -6.29 -5.76
N THR A 7 -27.23 -6.14 -4.50
CA THR A 7 -26.03 -6.79 -3.95
C THR A 7 -26.00 -8.29 -4.22
N ARG A 8 -27.16 -8.97 -4.20
CA ARG A 8 -27.25 -10.40 -4.51
C ARG A 8 -26.80 -10.69 -5.95
N GLN A 9 -27.30 -9.95 -6.94
CA GLN A 9 -26.93 -10.14 -8.33
C GLN A 9 -25.43 -9.90 -8.56
N LEU A 10 -24.86 -8.85 -7.95
CA LEU A 10 -23.42 -8.58 -8.04
C LEU A 10 -22.59 -9.75 -7.50
N LEU A 11 -22.98 -10.29 -6.34
CA LEU A 11 -22.28 -11.44 -5.74
C LEU A 11 -22.46 -12.74 -6.53
N ASP A 12 -23.50 -12.84 -7.35
CA ASP A 12 -23.75 -14.03 -8.18
C ASP A 12 -22.98 -13.95 -9.52
N ASP A 13 -22.75 -12.74 -10.06
CA ASP A 13 -22.06 -12.52 -11.33
C ASP A 13 -20.53 -12.71 -11.25
N TYR A 14 -19.93 -12.48 -10.07
CA TYR A 14 -18.48 -12.57 -9.82
C TYR A 14 -18.12 -13.70 -8.86
N ASP A 15 -16.93 -14.28 -9.02
CA ASP A 15 -16.47 -15.41 -8.21
C ASP A 15 -15.88 -14.95 -6.88
N GLY A 16 -15.36 -13.73 -6.79
CA GLY A 16 -14.84 -13.16 -5.55
C GLY A 16 -14.94 -11.64 -5.49
N VAL A 17 -14.74 -11.09 -4.28
CA VAL A 17 -14.91 -9.66 -4.00
C VAL A 17 -13.63 -9.06 -3.40
N LEU A 18 -13.21 -7.93 -3.93
CA LEU A 18 -12.15 -7.11 -3.35
C LEU A 18 -12.80 -5.89 -2.69
N LEU A 19 -12.45 -5.64 -1.44
CA LEU A 19 -13.03 -4.57 -0.63
C LEU A 19 -11.92 -3.59 -0.28
N ASP A 20 -12.04 -2.32 -0.69
CA ASP A 20 -11.20 -1.29 -0.08
C ASP A 20 -11.44 -1.22 1.43
N ILE A 21 -10.47 -0.73 2.19
CA ILE A 21 -10.62 -0.58 3.64
C ILE A 21 -11.18 0.80 4.00
N TYR A 22 -10.52 1.87 3.56
CA TYR A 22 -10.77 3.22 4.09
C TYR A 22 -11.79 3.96 3.23
N GLY A 23 -12.97 4.22 3.79
CA GLY A 23 -14.10 4.78 3.03
C GLY A 23 -15.10 3.72 2.55
N VAL A 24 -14.76 2.42 2.70
CA VAL A 24 -15.63 1.29 2.35
C VAL A 24 -15.96 0.39 3.54
N ILE A 25 -14.97 -0.02 4.33
CA ILE A 25 -15.18 -0.88 5.51
C ILE A 25 -15.09 -0.09 6.80
N LEU A 26 -14.14 0.83 6.89
CA LEU A 26 -13.95 1.69 8.04
C LEU A 26 -13.52 3.08 7.63
N ASP A 27 -13.66 4.03 8.55
CA ASP A 27 -13.06 5.35 8.44
C ASP A 27 -12.32 5.71 9.75
N ALA A 28 -12.07 7.00 9.98
CA ALA A 28 -11.44 7.48 11.20
C ALA A 28 -12.27 7.20 12.48
N SER A 29 -13.59 7.01 12.36
CA SER A 29 -14.54 6.81 13.46
C SER A 29 -14.78 5.34 13.82
N GLY A 30 -14.46 4.40 12.92
CA GLY A 30 -14.66 2.96 13.14
C GLY A 30 -15.23 2.25 11.91
N LEU A 31 -15.89 1.11 12.12
CA LEU A 31 -16.58 0.40 11.04
C LEU A 31 -17.73 1.23 10.48
N LEU A 32 -17.85 1.26 9.16
CA LEU A 32 -18.97 1.90 8.49
C LEU A 32 -20.26 1.06 8.66
N PRO A 33 -21.44 1.70 8.68
CA PRO A 33 -22.71 0.98 8.73
C PRO A 33 -22.84 -0.02 7.58
N GLY A 34 -23.20 -1.27 7.87
CA GLY A 34 -23.34 -2.33 6.86
C GLY A 34 -22.06 -3.12 6.57
N ALA A 35 -20.89 -2.69 7.05
CA ALA A 35 -19.62 -3.36 6.76
C ALA A 35 -19.55 -4.76 7.38
N ALA A 36 -19.94 -4.89 8.65
CA ALA A 36 -19.98 -6.17 9.34
C ALA A 36 -21.03 -7.11 8.73
N GLU A 37 -22.19 -6.58 8.35
CA GLU A 37 -23.27 -7.32 7.70
C GLU A 37 -22.85 -7.83 6.32
N LEU A 38 -22.12 -7.02 5.54
CA LEU A 38 -21.57 -7.42 4.25
C LEU A 38 -20.60 -8.59 4.41
N VAL A 39 -19.63 -8.48 5.33
CA VAL A 39 -18.65 -9.54 5.57
C VAL A 39 -19.34 -10.82 6.05
N ALA A 40 -20.30 -10.70 6.98
CA ALA A 40 -21.09 -11.85 7.44
C ALA A 40 -21.87 -12.51 6.30
N GLU A 41 -22.41 -11.75 5.36
CA GLU A 41 -23.11 -12.28 4.19
C GLU A 41 -22.16 -13.00 3.22
N LEU A 42 -20.94 -12.47 2.99
CA LEU A 42 -19.91 -13.12 2.20
C LEU A 42 -19.49 -14.46 2.81
N GLU A 43 -19.24 -14.50 4.12
CA GLU A 43 -18.91 -15.72 4.87
C GLU A 43 -20.05 -16.74 4.83
N ARG A 44 -21.30 -16.30 5.07
CA ARG A 44 -22.49 -17.16 5.01
C ARG A 44 -22.66 -17.81 3.63
N ARG A 45 -22.31 -17.10 2.56
CA ARG A 45 -22.33 -17.62 1.18
C ARG A 45 -21.09 -18.42 0.79
N LYS A 46 -20.05 -18.44 1.63
CA LYS A 46 -18.71 -18.93 1.27
C LYS A 46 -18.18 -18.24 0.00
N LYS A 47 -18.49 -16.95 -0.18
CA LYS A 47 -18.00 -16.14 -1.29
C LYS A 47 -16.58 -15.68 -0.96
N PRO A 48 -15.56 -16.05 -1.73
CA PRO A 48 -14.19 -15.58 -1.51
C PRO A 48 -14.10 -14.05 -1.55
N TYR A 49 -13.35 -13.47 -0.63
CA TYR A 49 -13.10 -12.04 -0.62
C TYR A 49 -11.75 -11.69 0.00
N ALA A 50 -11.24 -10.50 -0.32
CA ALA A 50 -10.06 -9.92 0.30
C ALA A 50 -10.25 -8.42 0.54
N PHE A 51 -9.72 -7.93 1.65
CA PHE A 51 -9.52 -6.52 1.92
C PHE A 51 -8.25 -6.05 1.23
N VAL A 52 -8.35 -4.94 0.52
CA VAL A 52 -7.31 -4.35 -0.33
C VAL A 52 -7.06 -2.94 0.18
N THR A 53 -5.81 -2.56 0.45
CA THR A 53 -5.49 -1.22 0.97
C THR A 53 -4.14 -0.72 0.49
N ASN A 54 -4.04 0.59 0.24
CA ASN A 54 -2.78 1.26 -0.06
C ASN A 54 -1.91 1.52 1.18
N ASP A 55 -2.29 1.05 2.36
CA ASP A 55 -1.51 1.22 3.58
C ASP A 55 -0.27 0.30 3.63
N ALA A 56 0.92 0.88 3.76
CA ALA A 56 2.17 0.15 3.99
C ALA A 56 2.68 0.26 5.44
N SER A 57 1.96 0.99 6.30
CA SER A 57 2.29 1.23 7.70
C SER A 57 1.87 0.09 8.63
N ARG A 58 1.05 -0.86 8.14
CA ARG A 58 0.47 -1.94 8.94
C ARG A 58 0.61 -3.29 8.24
N SER A 59 1.00 -4.30 9.02
CA SER A 59 0.98 -5.69 8.60
C SER A 59 -0.44 -6.22 8.46
N THR A 60 -0.62 -7.32 7.74
CA THR A 60 -1.92 -8.01 7.64
C THR A 60 -2.41 -8.47 9.01
N ALA A 61 -1.51 -8.87 9.91
CA ALA A 61 -1.83 -9.24 11.28
C ALA A 61 -2.27 -8.03 12.12
N THR A 62 -1.61 -6.88 11.97
CA THR A 62 -1.99 -5.63 12.63
C THR A 62 -3.38 -5.18 12.17
N TYR A 63 -3.69 -5.33 10.88
CA TYR A 63 -5.03 -5.05 10.36
C TYR A 63 -6.10 -6.00 10.89
N ALA A 64 -5.85 -7.31 10.90
CA ALA A 64 -6.76 -8.28 11.49
C ALA A 64 -7.05 -7.98 12.97
N GLY A 65 -6.02 -7.67 13.75
CA GLY A 65 -6.17 -7.26 15.15
C GLY A 65 -6.99 -5.97 15.31
N ARG A 66 -6.80 -4.99 14.43
CA ARG A 66 -7.61 -3.77 14.42
C ARG A 66 -9.07 -4.07 14.11
N PHE A 67 -9.36 -4.86 13.08
CA PHE A 67 -10.73 -5.24 12.73
C PHE A 67 -11.40 -6.00 13.88
N ALA A 68 -10.69 -6.94 14.51
CA ALA A 68 -11.18 -7.66 15.68
C ALA A 68 -11.52 -6.73 16.85
N SER A 69 -10.68 -5.72 17.10
CA SER A 69 -10.94 -4.70 18.13
C SER A 69 -12.20 -3.85 17.87
N LEU A 70 -12.63 -3.78 16.61
CA LEU A 70 -13.84 -3.09 16.17
C LEU A 70 -15.06 -4.04 16.06
N GLY A 71 -14.91 -5.31 16.46
CA GLY A 71 -16.00 -6.29 16.43
C GLY A 71 -16.13 -7.07 15.12
N LEU A 72 -15.14 -7.00 14.22
CA LEU A 72 -15.11 -7.75 12.97
C LEU A 72 -13.91 -8.72 12.98
N ASP A 73 -14.14 -9.97 13.39
CA ASP A 73 -13.09 -10.98 13.46
C ASP A 73 -12.87 -11.65 12.10
N VAL A 74 -11.74 -11.32 11.46
CA VAL A 74 -11.34 -11.82 10.13
C VAL A 74 -9.86 -12.21 10.16
N SER A 75 -9.52 -13.28 9.47
CA SER A 75 -8.16 -13.81 9.46
C SER A 75 -7.18 -12.91 8.68
N PRO A 76 -5.90 -12.82 9.08
CA PRO A 76 -4.88 -12.04 8.36
C PRO A 76 -4.72 -12.39 6.87
N ASP A 77 -5.05 -13.63 6.47
CA ASP A 77 -5.05 -14.08 5.06
C ASP A 77 -6.21 -13.48 4.23
N ARG A 78 -7.04 -12.61 4.81
CA ARG A 78 -8.01 -11.80 4.09
C ARG A 78 -7.47 -10.44 3.67
N PHE A 79 -6.26 -10.05 4.08
CA PHE A 79 -5.72 -8.72 3.81
C PHE A 79 -4.63 -8.75 2.74
N VAL A 80 -4.68 -7.77 1.85
CA VAL A 80 -3.66 -7.45 0.85
C VAL A 80 -3.35 -5.96 0.99
N THR A 81 -2.14 -5.66 1.46
CA THR A 81 -1.71 -4.29 1.71
C THR A 81 -0.63 -3.87 0.70
N SER A 82 -0.48 -2.58 0.42
CA SER A 82 0.61 -2.14 -0.47
C SER A 82 1.99 -2.48 0.10
N GLY A 83 2.15 -2.50 1.43
CA GLY A 83 3.36 -2.98 2.09
C GLY A 83 3.67 -4.45 1.79
N SER A 84 2.64 -5.30 1.63
CA SER A 84 2.81 -6.72 1.29
C SER A 84 3.35 -6.97 -0.13
N LEU A 85 3.39 -5.94 -0.99
CA LEU A 85 4.04 -6.01 -2.30
C LEU A 85 5.57 -5.90 -2.21
N LEU A 86 6.11 -5.33 -1.14
CA LEU A 86 7.56 -5.11 -0.97
C LEU A 86 8.38 -6.41 -1.04
N PRO A 87 7.98 -7.53 -0.39
CA PRO A 87 8.69 -8.79 -0.56
C PRO A 87 8.83 -9.20 -2.03
N GLY A 88 7.74 -9.24 -2.80
CA GLY A 88 7.77 -9.60 -4.21
C GLY A 88 8.64 -8.63 -5.02
N TYR A 89 8.49 -7.33 -4.77
CA TYR A 89 9.30 -6.30 -5.40
C TYR A 89 10.80 -6.53 -5.17
N ILE A 90 11.22 -6.76 -3.93
CA ILE A 90 12.63 -6.98 -3.56
C ILE A 90 13.22 -8.19 -4.28
N HIS A 91 12.47 -9.30 -4.38
CA HIS A 91 12.90 -10.50 -5.09
C HIS A 91 13.07 -10.26 -6.59
N THR A 92 12.17 -9.50 -7.21
CA THR A 92 12.19 -9.25 -8.67
C THR A 92 13.17 -8.16 -9.12
N THR A 93 13.62 -7.30 -8.20
CA THR A 93 14.49 -6.14 -8.52
C THR A 93 15.93 -6.28 -8.01
N SER A 94 16.37 -7.51 -7.67
CA SER A 94 17.72 -7.78 -7.17
C SER A 94 18.10 -7.00 -5.90
N LEU A 95 17.12 -6.72 -5.05
CA LEU A 95 17.33 -6.01 -3.77
C LEU A 95 17.47 -6.97 -2.57
N VAL A 96 17.51 -8.28 -2.81
CA VAL A 96 17.79 -9.27 -1.76
C VAL A 96 19.21 -9.03 -1.22
N GLY A 97 19.33 -8.86 0.09
CA GLY A 97 20.59 -8.51 0.77
C GLY A 97 21.01 -7.04 0.64
N ALA A 98 20.24 -6.21 -0.07
CA ALA A 98 20.52 -4.78 -0.23
C ALA A 98 20.19 -4.01 1.06
N ARG A 99 20.88 -2.90 1.30
CA ARG A 99 20.58 -1.97 2.40
C ARG A 99 19.41 -1.08 2.02
N ILE A 100 18.28 -1.26 2.67
CA ILE A 100 17.05 -0.55 2.36
C ILE A 100 16.72 0.39 3.51
N GLY A 101 16.79 1.69 3.23
CA GLY A 101 16.27 2.73 4.10
C GLY A 101 14.75 2.72 4.10
N VAL A 102 14.12 2.79 5.27
CA VAL A 102 12.66 2.79 5.39
C VAL A 102 12.21 4.07 6.09
N LEU A 103 11.35 4.85 5.43
CA LEU A 103 10.54 5.87 6.07
C LEU A 103 9.16 5.26 6.35
N GLY A 104 8.94 4.80 7.57
CA GLY A 104 7.70 4.17 7.97
C GLY A 104 7.81 3.46 9.32
N THR A 105 6.76 2.72 9.66
CA THR A 105 6.60 1.98 10.92
C THR A 105 7.48 0.72 10.99
N GLU A 106 7.51 0.05 12.15
CA GLU A 106 8.17 -1.27 12.27
C GLU A 106 7.53 -2.33 11.36
N ASP A 107 6.21 -2.27 11.14
CA ASP A 107 5.53 -3.14 10.16
C ASP A 107 6.04 -2.87 8.73
N SER A 108 6.29 -1.61 8.38
CA SER A 108 6.92 -1.24 7.09
C SER A 108 8.29 -1.89 6.94
N ALA A 109 9.11 -1.83 8.00
CA ALA A 109 10.42 -2.48 8.04
C ALA A 109 10.32 -4.01 7.98
N ALA A 110 9.31 -4.60 8.62
CA ALA A 110 9.09 -6.05 8.61
C ALA A 110 8.83 -6.59 7.20
N PHE A 111 8.07 -5.88 6.37
CA PHE A 111 7.87 -6.24 4.97
C PHE A 111 9.19 -6.27 4.18
N VAL A 112 10.06 -5.29 4.40
CA VAL A 112 11.39 -5.25 3.78
C VAL A 112 12.23 -6.44 4.21
N ARG A 113 12.25 -6.78 5.51
CA ARG A 113 12.98 -7.96 6.02
C ARG A 113 12.42 -9.26 5.46
N ALA A 114 11.09 -9.37 5.32
CA ALA A 114 10.44 -10.53 4.73
C ALA A 114 10.81 -10.72 3.25
N GLY A 115 11.12 -9.64 2.54
CA GLY A 115 11.69 -9.68 1.18
C GLY A 115 13.16 -10.08 1.12
N GLY A 116 13.85 -10.23 2.26
CA GLY A 116 15.29 -10.45 2.31
C GLY A 116 16.13 -9.17 2.20
N GLY A 117 15.51 -7.99 2.28
CA GLY A 117 16.23 -6.71 2.37
C GLY A 117 16.82 -6.49 3.76
N ILE A 118 17.98 -5.84 3.83
CA ILE A 118 18.60 -5.42 5.09
C ILE A 118 18.07 -4.03 5.45
N VAL A 119 17.19 -3.94 6.44
CA VAL A 119 16.66 -2.65 6.90
C VAL A 119 17.79 -1.83 7.55
N VAL A 120 17.99 -0.61 7.06
CA VAL A 120 18.94 0.36 7.62
C VAL A 120 18.17 1.55 8.23
N PRO A 121 18.44 1.93 9.48
CA PRO A 121 17.86 3.13 10.07
C PRO A 121 18.23 4.38 9.27
N ILE A 122 17.23 5.23 9.00
CA ILE A 122 17.47 6.53 8.37
C ILE A 122 17.97 7.49 9.45
N VAL A 123 19.28 7.66 9.49
CA VAL A 123 20.00 8.56 10.40
C VAL A 123 21.07 9.33 9.65
N ARG A 124 21.65 10.36 10.29
CA ARG A 124 22.77 11.12 9.73
C ARG A 124 23.90 10.19 9.29
N GLY A 125 24.29 10.31 8.02
CA GLY A 125 25.41 9.54 7.45
C GLY A 125 25.08 8.09 7.07
N CYS A 126 23.83 7.65 7.18
CA CYS A 126 23.45 6.32 6.70
C CYS A 126 23.75 6.15 5.20
N GLU A 127 24.05 4.91 4.82
CA GLU A 127 24.23 4.49 3.45
C GLU A 127 23.15 3.48 3.07
N ILE A 128 22.58 3.67 1.89
CA ILE A 128 21.49 2.86 1.36
C ILE A 128 21.78 2.47 -0.09
N ASP A 129 21.21 1.33 -0.47
CA ASP A 129 21.13 0.83 -1.84
C ASP A 129 19.70 1.01 -2.39
N ALA A 130 18.70 1.14 -1.50
CA ALA A 130 17.34 1.54 -1.85
C ALA A 130 16.68 2.38 -0.73
N LEU A 131 15.67 3.17 -1.10
CA LEU A 131 14.79 3.90 -0.18
C LEU A 131 13.34 3.47 -0.42
N ALA A 132 12.68 2.96 0.62
CA ALA A 132 11.25 2.71 0.65
C ALA A 132 10.54 3.78 1.49
N VAL A 133 9.55 4.47 0.90
CA VAL A 133 8.72 5.47 1.60
C VAL A 133 7.35 4.88 1.82
N CYS A 134 7.06 4.45 3.04
CA CYS A 134 5.90 3.64 3.39
C CYS A 134 4.83 4.42 4.16
N ASP A 135 5.22 5.32 5.06
CA ASP A 135 4.31 6.05 5.94
C ASP A 135 4.97 7.32 6.52
N ASP A 136 4.20 8.23 7.12
CA ASP A 136 4.71 9.42 7.81
C ASP A 136 5.05 9.18 9.30
N ALA A 137 4.73 7.99 9.85
CA ALA A 137 5.06 7.60 11.21
C ALA A 137 6.29 6.66 11.29
N GLY A 138 6.76 6.43 12.53
CA GLY A 138 7.86 5.50 12.82
C GLY A 138 9.27 6.11 12.80
N PHE A 139 9.37 7.41 12.53
CA PHE A 139 10.63 8.17 12.55
C PHE A 139 10.39 9.64 12.89
N ALA A 140 11.45 10.40 13.17
CA ALA A 140 11.36 11.85 13.34
C ALA A 140 11.10 12.50 11.97
N PHE A 141 9.85 12.92 11.71
CA PHE A 141 9.38 13.24 10.36
C PHE A 141 10.32 14.13 9.52
N LEU A 142 10.63 15.34 9.99
CA LEU A 142 11.43 16.28 9.22
C LEU A 142 12.89 15.80 9.08
N ASP A 143 13.52 15.41 10.19
CA ASP A 143 14.90 14.90 10.20
C ASP A 143 15.05 13.65 9.32
N GLY A 144 14.08 12.73 9.36
CA GLY A 144 14.09 11.52 8.56
C GLY A 144 13.97 11.78 7.07
N LEU A 145 13.11 12.72 6.66
CA LEU A 145 13.04 13.17 5.26
C LEU A 145 14.36 13.79 4.80
N GLU A 146 14.96 14.65 5.61
CA GLU A 146 16.26 15.28 5.31
C GLU A 146 17.39 14.25 5.20
N TRP A 147 17.44 13.28 6.11
CA TRP A 147 18.46 12.22 6.11
C TRP A 147 18.26 11.24 4.96
N ALA A 148 17.01 10.87 4.62
CA ALA A 148 16.70 10.03 3.48
C ALA A 148 17.12 10.71 2.16
N LEU A 149 16.73 11.98 1.97
CA LEU A 149 17.17 12.78 0.82
C LEU A 149 18.71 12.82 0.75
N SER A 150 19.37 13.09 1.88
CA SER A 150 20.82 13.14 1.96
C SER A 150 21.49 11.81 1.63
N ALA A 151 20.88 10.68 2.02
CA ALA A 151 21.39 9.34 1.73
C ALA A 151 21.27 9.00 0.24
N VAL A 152 20.16 9.34 -0.40
CA VAL A 152 19.97 9.20 -1.85
C VAL A 152 20.98 10.07 -2.60
N VAL A 153 21.13 11.34 -2.20
CA VAL A 153 22.08 12.27 -2.81
C VAL A 153 23.52 11.74 -2.71
N ARG A 154 23.95 11.28 -1.54
CA ARG A 154 25.29 10.68 -1.36
C ARG A 154 25.49 9.48 -2.28
N ALA A 155 24.51 8.58 -2.36
CA ALA A 155 24.60 7.42 -3.23
C ALA A 155 24.79 7.81 -4.70
N VAL A 156 24.07 8.82 -5.17
CA VAL A 156 24.19 9.34 -6.53
C VAL A 156 25.54 10.04 -6.76
N ASP A 157 25.99 10.86 -5.82
CA ASP A 157 27.30 11.53 -5.91
C ASP A 157 28.47 10.51 -5.92
N ASP A 158 28.30 9.36 -5.28
CA ASP A 158 29.25 8.22 -5.32
C ASP A 158 29.17 7.39 -6.62
N GLY A 159 28.33 7.79 -7.59
CA GLY A 159 28.14 7.07 -8.85
C GLY A 159 27.23 5.84 -8.75
N ARG A 160 26.51 5.65 -7.65
CA ARG A 160 25.50 4.59 -7.49
C ARG A 160 24.11 5.13 -7.86
N ARG A 161 23.19 4.23 -8.22
CA ARG A 161 21.78 4.59 -8.46
C ARG A 161 20.90 3.82 -7.48
N PRO A 162 20.51 4.42 -6.34
CA PRO A 162 19.66 3.73 -5.39
C PRO A 162 18.25 3.51 -5.97
N ALA A 163 17.64 2.37 -5.67
CA ALA A 163 16.23 2.15 -6.00
C ALA A 163 15.34 3.03 -5.11
N LEU A 164 14.27 3.60 -5.68
CA LEU A 164 13.31 4.44 -4.97
C LEU A 164 11.94 3.77 -5.08
N VAL A 165 11.35 3.38 -3.96
CA VAL A 165 10.14 2.54 -3.92
C VAL A 165 9.05 3.21 -3.11
N LEU A 166 7.84 3.27 -3.68
CA LEU A 166 6.68 3.90 -3.06
C LEU A 166 5.49 2.93 -3.07
N PRO A 167 5.30 2.19 -1.97
CA PRO A 167 4.13 1.34 -1.80
C PRO A 167 2.80 2.10 -1.89
N ASN A 168 2.69 3.27 -1.24
CA ASN A 168 1.48 4.07 -1.23
C ASN A 168 1.65 5.36 -2.06
N PRO A 169 1.16 5.41 -3.31
CA PRO A 169 1.27 6.58 -4.16
C PRO A 169 0.18 7.65 -3.91
N ASP A 170 -0.79 7.39 -3.03
CA ASP A 170 -1.80 8.40 -2.69
C ASP A 170 -1.10 9.64 -2.14
N LEU A 171 -1.69 10.82 -2.34
CA LEU A 171 -1.11 12.09 -1.86
C LEU A 171 -1.71 12.55 -0.54
N VAL A 172 -3.00 12.27 -0.36
CA VAL A 172 -3.78 12.68 0.80
C VAL A 172 -4.75 11.59 1.22
N TYR A 173 -5.18 11.63 2.48
CA TYR A 173 -6.25 10.78 2.99
C TYR A 173 -7.17 11.58 3.92
N PRO A 174 -8.47 11.21 4.03
CA PRO A 174 -9.37 11.86 4.97
C PRO A 174 -9.03 11.48 6.43
N LYS A 175 -8.84 12.48 7.29
CA LYS A 175 -8.62 12.30 8.74
C LYS A 175 -9.91 12.29 9.57
N GLY A 176 -11.06 12.55 8.93
CA GLY A 176 -12.34 12.77 9.59
C GLY A 176 -12.59 14.26 9.86
N GLY A 177 -13.85 14.64 10.09
CA GLY A 177 -14.22 16.05 10.39
C GLY A 177 -13.97 17.06 9.27
N GLY A 178 -13.75 16.60 8.02
CA GLY A 178 -13.38 17.46 6.89
C GLY A 178 -11.88 17.76 6.80
N GLU A 179 -11.06 17.18 7.67
CA GLU A 179 -9.60 17.32 7.62
C GLU A 179 -8.96 16.32 6.67
N LEU A 180 -7.84 16.73 6.07
CA LEU A 180 -6.98 15.90 5.22
C LEU A 180 -5.62 15.71 5.88
N GLY A 181 -5.06 14.52 5.74
CA GLY A 181 -3.68 14.20 6.04
C GLY A 181 -2.86 14.00 4.77
N PHE A 182 -1.54 14.16 4.87
CA PHE A 182 -0.62 13.73 3.83
C PHE A 182 -0.25 12.26 4.01
N THR A 183 0.01 11.58 2.90
CA THR A 183 0.49 10.20 2.85
C THR A 183 1.92 10.14 2.30
N ALA A 184 2.48 8.93 2.22
CA ALA A 184 3.79 8.65 1.66
C ALA A 184 4.01 9.23 0.25
N GLY A 185 2.99 9.31 -0.60
CA GLY A 185 3.14 9.89 -1.94
C GLY A 185 3.49 11.38 -1.93
N THR A 186 2.96 12.16 -0.98
CA THR A 186 3.37 13.57 -0.82
C THR A 186 4.84 13.67 -0.37
N MET A 187 5.29 12.78 0.51
CA MET A 187 6.69 12.70 0.93
C MET A 187 7.62 12.36 -0.23
N ALA A 188 7.24 11.38 -1.05
CA ALA A 188 7.97 11.01 -2.25
C ALA A 188 8.11 12.19 -3.21
N LEU A 189 7.02 12.95 -3.46
CA LEU A 189 7.08 14.14 -4.31
C LEU A 189 8.04 15.22 -3.80
N MET A 190 8.11 15.44 -2.47
CA MET A 190 9.09 16.37 -1.89
C MET A 190 10.53 15.96 -2.19
N ILE A 191 10.83 14.66 -2.03
CA ILE A 191 12.15 14.10 -2.33
C ILE A 191 12.44 14.19 -3.84
N GLU A 192 11.50 13.80 -4.70
CA GLU A 192 11.66 13.84 -6.16
C GLU A 192 11.90 15.26 -6.68
N ALA A 193 11.22 16.25 -6.13
CA ALA A 193 11.39 17.65 -6.52
C ALA A 193 12.83 18.13 -6.21
N ALA A 194 13.35 17.78 -5.03
CA ALA A 194 14.73 18.09 -4.65
C ALA A 194 15.75 17.35 -5.54
N LEU A 195 15.53 16.06 -5.79
CA LEU A 195 16.40 15.24 -6.64
C LEU A 195 16.39 15.72 -8.10
N ALA A 196 15.23 16.08 -8.65
CA ALA A 196 15.11 16.59 -10.01
C ALA A 196 15.85 17.92 -10.20
N ARG A 197 15.88 18.77 -9.16
CA ARG A 197 16.65 20.02 -9.19
C ARG A 197 18.16 19.77 -9.16
N ARG A 198 18.62 18.81 -8.36
CA ARG A 198 20.05 18.52 -8.21
C ARG A 198 20.62 17.68 -9.37
N PHE A 199 19.84 16.71 -9.85
CA PHE A 199 20.25 15.73 -10.86
C PHE A 199 19.30 15.73 -12.07
N PRO A 200 19.24 16.83 -12.85
CA PRO A 200 18.21 17.03 -13.88
C PRO A 200 18.23 16.00 -15.02
N THR A 201 19.33 15.28 -15.21
CA THR A 201 19.49 14.30 -16.31
C THR A 201 19.25 12.85 -15.89
N MET A 202 19.05 12.54 -14.60
CA MET A 202 19.00 11.16 -14.11
C MET A 202 17.60 10.56 -14.00
N ASN A 203 16.55 11.40 -14.05
CA ASN A 203 15.15 11.00 -13.83
C ASN A 203 14.97 10.09 -12.60
N LEU A 204 15.35 10.60 -11.43
CA LEU A 204 15.17 9.89 -10.16
C LEU A 204 13.70 10.04 -9.73
N ARG A 205 12.97 8.92 -9.79
CA ARG A 205 11.54 8.82 -9.47
C ARG A 205 11.30 7.57 -8.66
N PHE A 206 10.31 7.63 -7.78
CA PHE A 206 9.81 6.48 -7.06
C PHE A 206 9.03 5.56 -7.99
N GLU A 207 9.28 4.27 -7.86
CA GLU A 207 8.45 3.24 -8.46
C GLU A 207 7.23 2.99 -7.57
N HIS A 208 6.04 3.21 -8.13
CA HIS A 208 4.78 3.05 -7.42
C HIS A 208 4.39 1.57 -7.41
N LEU A 209 4.00 1.02 -6.25
CA LEU A 209 3.56 -0.39 -6.17
C LEU A 209 2.04 -0.54 -5.95
N GLY A 210 1.45 0.30 -5.10
CA GLY A 210 0.02 0.25 -4.78
C GLY A 210 -0.90 0.76 -5.88
N LYS A 211 -2.20 0.77 -5.59
CA LYS A 211 -3.26 1.29 -6.47
C LYS A 211 -2.90 2.72 -6.93
N PRO A 212 -3.11 3.10 -8.20
CA PRO A 212 -3.82 2.35 -9.25
C PRO A 212 -2.98 1.32 -10.01
N GLN A 213 -1.77 0.96 -9.56
CA GLN A 213 -1.04 -0.13 -10.22
C GLN A 213 -1.78 -1.46 -10.04
N PRO A 214 -1.76 -2.35 -11.04
CA PRO A 214 -2.50 -3.61 -10.98
C PRO A 214 -1.93 -4.59 -9.95
N ASN A 215 -0.69 -4.38 -9.49
CA ASN A 215 0.08 -5.32 -8.67
C ASN A 215 -0.69 -5.80 -7.43
N LEU A 216 -1.39 -4.89 -6.76
CA LEU A 216 -2.14 -5.19 -5.54
C LEU A 216 -3.37 -6.09 -5.83
N PHE A 217 -4.06 -5.84 -6.94
CA PHE A 217 -5.18 -6.65 -7.40
C PHE A 217 -4.72 -8.02 -7.90
N LEU A 218 -3.58 -8.08 -8.60
CA LEU A 218 -2.97 -9.34 -9.04
C LEU A 218 -2.51 -10.20 -7.86
N GLN A 219 -1.98 -9.57 -6.79
CA GLN A 219 -1.67 -10.28 -5.56
C GLN A 219 -2.94 -10.83 -4.89
N ALA A 220 -4.01 -10.03 -4.82
CA ALA A 220 -5.29 -10.49 -4.29
C ALA A 220 -5.90 -11.63 -5.13
N SER A 221 -5.80 -11.55 -6.46
CA SER A 221 -6.19 -12.60 -7.39
C SER A 221 -5.44 -13.90 -7.13
N ALA A 222 -4.11 -13.84 -7.00
CA ALA A 222 -3.29 -15.00 -6.68
C ALA A 222 -3.64 -15.61 -5.31
N GLN A 223 -3.89 -14.76 -4.30
CA GLN A 223 -4.27 -15.18 -2.95
C GLN A 223 -5.63 -15.88 -2.92
N LEU A 224 -6.60 -15.40 -3.70
CA LEU A 224 -7.93 -16.01 -3.80
C LEU A 224 -7.97 -17.20 -4.76
N GLY A 225 -6.99 -17.35 -5.65
CA GLY A 225 -7.00 -18.36 -6.72
C GLY A 225 -8.07 -18.08 -7.78
N ILE A 226 -8.42 -16.81 -7.99
CA ILE A 226 -9.49 -16.37 -8.91
C ILE A 226 -8.87 -15.39 -9.91
N VAL A 227 -9.11 -15.59 -11.20
CA VAL A 227 -8.60 -14.69 -12.24
C VAL A 227 -9.20 -13.28 -12.09
N PRO A 228 -8.44 -12.20 -12.37
CA PRO A 228 -8.89 -10.82 -12.12
C PRO A 228 -10.26 -10.48 -12.71
N GLU A 229 -10.59 -11.00 -13.91
CA GLU A 229 -11.85 -10.74 -14.63
C GLU A 229 -13.08 -11.33 -13.94
N ARG A 230 -12.87 -12.23 -12.97
CA ARG A 230 -13.91 -12.84 -12.14
C ARG A 230 -13.97 -12.25 -10.74
N LEU A 231 -13.18 -11.21 -10.46
CA LEU A 231 -13.22 -10.44 -9.22
C LEU A 231 -13.96 -9.12 -9.44
N VAL A 232 -14.69 -8.66 -8.43
CA VAL A 232 -15.28 -7.32 -8.40
C VAL A 232 -14.64 -6.48 -7.30
N MET A 233 -14.19 -5.28 -7.64
CA MET A 233 -13.68 -4.30 -6.67
C MET A 233 -14.81 -3.40 -6.17
N ILE A 234 -14.90 -3.25 -4.85
CA ILE A 234 -15.74 -2.26 -4.17
C ILE A 234 -14.79 -1.25 -3.52
N GLY A 235 -14.75 -0.04 -4.09
CA GLY A 235 -13.88 1.07 -3.68
C GLY A 235 -14.61 2.40 -3.77
N ASP A 236 -14.17 3.39 -3.02
CA ASP A 236 -14.74 4.75 -3.03
C ASP A 236 -13.98 5.72 -3.97
N GLN A 237 -12.77 5.36 -4.40
CA GLN A 237 -11.92 6.21 -5.23
C GLN A 237 -11.83 5.72 -6.69
N LEU A 238 -12.25 6.56 -7.63
CA LEU A 238 -12.24 6.21 -9.05
C LEU A 238 -10.81 6.07 -9.61
N GLU A 239 -9.92 6.95 -9.18
CA GLU A 239 -8.57 7.11 -9.71
C GLU A 239 -7.61 6.03 -9.21
N THR A 240 -7.95 5.34 -8.11
CA THR A 240 -7.12 4.32 -7.47
C THR A 240 -7.79 2.95 -7.54
N ASP A 241 -8.95 2.78 -6.91
CA ASP A 241 -9.66 1.50 -6.83
C ASP A 241 -10.16 1.05 -8.20
N ILE A 242 -10.96 1.89 -8.84
CA ILE A 242 -11.66 1.50 -10.07
C ILE A 242 -10.69 1.49 -11.26
N ALA A 243 -9.82 2.48 -11.36
CA ALA A 243 -8.76 2.51 -12.37
C ALA A 243 -7.82 1.31 -12.23
N GLY A 244 -7.39 0.98 -11.01
CA GLY A 244 -6.49 -0.13 -10.75
C GLY A 244 -7.12 -1.50 -10.97
N ALA A 245 -8.37 -1.69 -10.54
CA ALA A 245 -9.12 -2.92 -10.81
C ALA A 245 -9.25 -3.15 -12.32
N ARG A 246 -9.68 -2.12 -13.07
CA ARG A 246 -9.79 -2.18 -14.54
C ARG A 246 -8.46 -2.44 -15.24
N ALA A 247 -7.34 -1.97 -14.68
CA ALA A 247 -6.01 -2.24 -15.23
C ALA A 247 -5.58 -3.69 -14.99
N ALA A 248 -6.12 -4.35 -13.97
CA ALA A 248 -5.82 -5.73 -13.62
C ALA A 248 -6.69 -6.76 -14.37
N GLY A 249 -7.91 -6.39 -14.78
CA GLY A 249 -8.86 -7.23 -15.53
C GLY A 249 -10.30 -6.80 -15.31
#